data_AF-A0A4S8L6G5-F1
#
_entry.id   AF-A0A4S8L6G5-F1
#
_cell.length_a   1.000
_cell.length_b   1.000
_cell.length_c   1.000
_cell.angle_alpha   90.00
_cell.angle_beta   90.00
_cell.angle_gamma   90.00
#
_symmetry.space_group_name_H-M   'P 1'
#
loop_
_entity.id
_entity.type
_entity.pdbx_description
1 polymer ?
#
loop_
_entity_poly.entity_id
_entity_poly.type
_entity_poly.pdbx_seq_one_letter_code
_entity_poly.pdbx_strand_id
1 'polypeptide(L)'
;NTNVLTAAKRVAHSKRLRPEQIVELEQFLNDSVIGREAKMFILNVELGNKIDEILIGQQSWEPSDSLKKNIKHYVAATTLSTSILLYLARSNISIVVEKLLSLSLDLPKNIRHDASAMQSLTHAVEYAFTQRRSDMKK
;
A
#
# COMPACT_ATOMS: atom_id res chain seq x y z
N ASN A 1 0.63 -25.89 -33.94
CA ASN A 1 1.33 -24.84 -33.16
C ASN A 1 1.66 -23.56 -33.93
N THR A 2 1.88 -23.59 -35.24
CA THR A 2 2.29 -22.41 -36.03
C THR A 2 1.29 -21.24 -35.97
N ASN A 3 -0.01 -21.52 -36.04
CA ASN A 3 -1.05 -20.48 -36.02
C ASN A 3 -1.14 -19.77 -34.64
N VAL A 4 -0.96 -20.53 -33.55
CA VAL A 4 -0.97 -20.00 -32.17
C VAL A 4 0.26 -19.11 -31.94
N LEU A 5 1.44 -19.51 -32.43
CA LEU A 5 2.66 -18.72 -32.33
C LEU A 5 2.53 -17.39 -33.09
N THR A 6 1.99 -17.41 -34.30
CA THR A 6 1.76 -16.19 -35.09
C THR A 6 0.75 -15.26 -34.42
N ALA A 7 -0.34 -15.79 -33.87
CA ALA A 7 -1.31 -15.01 -33.12
C ALA A 7 -0.70 -14.38 -31.85
N ALA A 8 0.07 -15.17 -31.08
CA ALA A 8 0.74 -14.70 -29.87
C ALA A 8 1.77 -13.60 -30.16
N LYS A 9 2.55 -13.73 -31.25
CA LYS A 9 3.49 -12.68 -31.69
C LYS A 9 2.79 -11.36 -32.06
N ARG A 10 1.64 -11.42 -32.74
CA ARG A 10 0.85 -10.21 -33.05
C ARG A 10 0.42 -9.48 -31.78
N VAL A 11 -0.07 -10.23 -30.79
CA VAL A 11 -0.43 -9.67 -29.48
C VAL A 11 0.80 -9.11 -28.77
N ALA A 12 1.94 -9.82 -28.80
CA ALA A 12 3.18 -9.38 -28.18
C ALA A 12 3.67 -8.04 -28.76
N HIS A 13 3.63 -7.88 -30.08
CA HIS A 13 3.95 -6.62 -30.74
C HIS A 13 2.98 -5.50 -30.36
N SER A 14 1.68 -5.79 -30.27
CA SER A 14 0.68 -4.79 -29.84
C SER A 14 0.93 -4.28 -28.41
N LYS A 15 1.51 -5.12 -27.55
CA LYS A 15 1.89 -4.81 -26.16
C LYS A 15 3.32 -4.29 -26.01
N ARG A 16 4.04 -4.10 -27.13
CA ARG A 16 5.41 -3.56 -27.17
C ARG A 16 6.40 -4.36 -26.30
N LEU A 17 6.28 -5.69 -26.28
CA LEU A 17 7.28 -6.55 -25.65
C LEU A 17 8.64 -6.37 -26.32
N ARG A 18 9.71 -6.41 -25.51
CA ARG A 18 11.09 -6.33 -25.98
C ARG A 18 11.47 -7.57 -26.79
N PRO A 19 12.44 -7.49 -27.71
CA PRO A 19 12.88 -8.64 -28.50
C PRO A 19 13.23 -9.88 -27.67
N GLU A 20 13.90 -9.69 -26.54
CA GLU A 20 14.24 -10.76 -25.58
C GLU A 20 13.00 -11.47 -25.02
N GLN A 21 11.95 -10.72 -24.69
CA GLN A 21 10.69 -11.26 -24.16
C GLN A 21 9.90 -12.03 -25.22
N ILE A 22 10.06 -11.67 -26.50
CA ILE A 22 9.46 -12.41 -27.62
C ILE A 22 10.16 -13.77 -27.78
N VAL A 23 11.50 -13.82 -27.63
CA VAL A 23 12.25 -15.09 -27.65
C VAL A 23 11.80 -16.00 -26.50
N GLU A 24 11.62 -15.46 -25.29
CA GLU A 24 11.08 -16.22 -24.15
C GLU A 24 9.66 -16.75 -24.41
N LEU A 25 8.79 -15.94 -25.03
CA LEU A 25 7.44 -16.37 -25.41
C LEU A 25 7.48 -17.55 -26.41
N GLU A 26 8.38 -17.51 -27.39
CA GLU A 26 8.56 -18.62 -28.33
C GLU A 26 9.05 -19.89 -27.63
N GLN A 27 10.02 -19.76 -26.73
CA GLN A 27 10.51 -20.88 -25.92
C GLN A 27 9.42 -21.44 -25.02
N PHE A 28 8.59 -20.58 -24.42
CA PHE A 28 7.45 -20.99 -23.60
C PHE A 28 6.42 -21.76 -24.43
N LEU A 29 6.06 -21.29 -25.62
CA LEU A 29 5.08 -21.94 -26.49
C LEU A 29 5.57 -23.27 -27.09
N ASN A 30 6.89 -23.44 -27.21
CA ASN A 30 7.52 -24.67 -27.70
C ASN A 30 7.78 -25.70 -26.58
N ASP A 31 7.59 -25.34 -25.32
CA ASP A 31 7.78 -26.24 -24.18
C ASP A 31 6.59 -27.22 -24.01
N SER A 32 6.84 -28.30 -23.28
CA SER A 32 5.82 -29.23 -22.82
C SER A 32 4.78 -28.56 -21.92
N VAL A 33 3.60 -29.16 -21.78
CA VAL A 33 2.54 -28.64 -20.89
C VAL A 33 3.05 -28.53 -19.45
N ILE A 34 3.73 -29.57 -18.96
CA ILE A 34 4.31 -29.60 -17.62
C ILE A 34 5.42 -28.54 -17.47
N GLY A 35 6.26 -28.37 -18.50
CA GLY A 35 7.30 -27.34 -18.50
C GLY A 35 6.72 -25.92 -18.43
N ARG A 36 5.62 -25.66 -19.14
CA ARG A 36 4.89 -24.38 -19.07
C ARG A 36 4.28 -24.13 -17.70
N GLU A 37 3.67 -25.14 -17.07
CA GLU A 37 3.10 -25.01 -15.72
C GLU A 37 4.18 -24.74 -14.68
N ALA A 38 5.29 -25.48 -14.72
CA ALA A 38 6.43 -25.26 -13.83
C ALA A 38 7.02 -23.86 -14.00
N LYS A 39 7.21 -23.40 -15.25
CA LYS A 39 7.67 -22.03 -15.54
C LYS A 39 6.70 -20.99 -15.01
N MET A 40 5.39 -21.19 -15.17
CA MET A 40 4.41 -20.25 -14.62
C MET A 40 4.45 -20.19 -13.09
N PHE A 41 4.59 -21.33 -12.41
CA PHE A 41 4.74 -21.33 -10.96
C PHE A 41 5.98 -20.54 -10.52
N ILE A 42 7.12 -20.76 -11.17
CA ILE A 42 8.37 -20.03 -10.87
C ILE A 42 8.21 -18.53 -11.09
N LEU A 43 7.64 -18.11 -12.23
CA LEU A 43 7.41 -16.70 -12.53
C LEU A 43 6.46 -16.03 -11.52
N ASN A 44 5.46 -16.76 -11.01
CA ASN A 44 4.58 -16.25 -9.96
C ASN A 44 5.31 -16.06 -8.63
N VAL A 45 6.21 -16.97 -8.26
CA VAL A 45 7.06 -16.82 -7.06
C VAL A 45 8.00 -15.64 -7.21
N GLU A 46 8.66 -15.49 -8.36
CA GLU A 46 9.54 -14.37 -8.66
C GLU A 46 8.79 -13.02 -8.63
N LEU A 47 7.57 -12.98 -9.18
CA LEU A 47 6.71 -11.81 -9.11
C LEU A 47 6.37 -11.45 -7.65
N GLY A 48 6.11 -12.44 -6.80
CA GLY A 48 5.92 -12.24 -5.36
C GLY A 48 7.13 -11.56 -4.72
N ASN A 49 8.34 -12.09 -4.96
CA ASN A 49 9.57 -11.51 -4.43
C ASN A 49 9.79 -10.07 -4.90
N LYS A 50 9.56 -9.77 -6.19
CA LYS A 50 9.69 -8.41 -6.74
C LYS A 50 8.67 -7.44 -6.16
N ILE A 51 7.45 -7.90 -5.87
CA ILE A 51 6.45 -7.09 -5.18
C ILE A 51 6.92 -6.77 -3.76
N ASP A 52 7.44 -7.77 -3.03
CA ASP A 52 7.98 -7.56 -1.69
C ASP A 52 9.17 -6.58 -1.70
N GLU A 53 10.07 -6.68 -2.68
CA GLU A 53 11.16 -5.72 -2.87
C GLU A 53 10.65 -4.29 -3.14
N ILE A 54 9.62 -4.13 -3.97
CA ILE A 54 8.99 -2.82 -4.22
C ILE A 54 8.36 -2.26 -2.95
N LEU A 55 7.71 -3.11 -2.15
CA LEU A 55 7.13 -2.71 -0.87
C LEU A 55 8.21 -2.28 0.14
N ILE A 56 9.34 -2.98 0.19
CA ILE A 56 10.48 -2.63 1.05
C ILE A 56 11.17 -1.35 0.57
N GLY A 57 11.28 -1.16 -0.76
CA GLY A 57 11.97 -0.02 -1.37
C GLY A 57 11.15 1.27 -1.45
N GLN A 58 9.84 1.22 -1.19
CA GLN A 58 9.00 2.42 -1.17
C GLN A 58 9.43 3.35 -0.03
N GLN A 59 9.79 4.59 -0.38
CA GLN A 59 10.16 5.61 0.59
C GLN A 59 9.00 5.83 1.56
N SER A 60 9.22 5.53 2.84
CA SER A 60 8.20 5.68 3.87
C SER A 60 7.77 7.13 3.97
N TRP A 61 6.50 7.40 3.68
CA TRP A 61 5.93 8.72 3.90
C TRP A 61 5.87 9.01 5.40
N GLU A 62 6.31 10.19 5.79
CA GLU A 62 6.23 10.68 7.16
C GLU A 62 5.26 11.87 7.27
N PRO A 63 4.44 11.93 8.34
CA PRO A 63 3.58 13.08 8.60
C PRO A 63 4.39 14.38 8.74
N SER A 64 3.98 15.42 8.01
CA SER A 64 4.57 16.76 8.15
C SER A 64 4.37 17.33 9.56
N ASP A 65 5.20 18.30 9.96
CA ASP A 65 5.04 18.95 11.28
C ASP A 65 3.71 19.69 11.42
N SER A 66 3.19 20.24 10.32
CA SER A 66 1.85 20.82 10.23
C SER A 66 0.78 19.76 10.53
N LEU A 67 0.86 18.60 9.88
CA LEU A 67 -0.05 17.48 10.11
C LEU A 67 0.04 16.96 11.55
N LYS A 68 1.24 16.85 12.12
CA LYS A 68 1.44 16.46 13.54
C LYS A 68 0.75 17.43 14.51
N LYS A 69 0.77 18.75 14.24
CA LYS A 69 0.03 19.73 15.04
C LYS A 69 -1.48 19.51 14.93
N ASN A 70 -1.99 19.32 13.71
CA ASN A 70 -3.40 19.02 13.48
C ASN A 70 -3.84 17.74 14.20
N ILE A 71 -3.06 16.67 14.10
CA ILE A 71 -3.28 15.42 14.83
C ILE A 71 -3.46 15.69 16.34
N LYS A 72 -2.56 16.47 16.96
CA LYS A 72 -2.66 16.82 18.39
C LYS A 72 -3.96 17.55 18.71
N HIS A 73 -4.41 18.47 17.87
CA HIS A 73 -5.68 19.18 18.07
C HIS A 73 -6.89 18.26 17.98
N TYR A 74 -6.95 17.40 16.96
CA TYR A 74 -8.07 16.45 16.81
C TYR A 74 -8.08 15.40 17.91
N VAL A 75 -6.90 14.91 18.31
CA VAL A 75 -6.78 14.03 19.49
C VAL A 75 -7.30 14.75 20.72
N ALA A 76 -6.84 15.98 21.01
CA ALA A 76 -7.31 16.73 22.18
C ALA A 76 -8.85 16.92 22.17
N ALA A 77 -9.42 17.30 21.04
CA ALA A 77 -10.87 17.45 20.88
C ALA A 77 -11.62 16.13 21.12
N THR A 78 -11.10 15.02 20.58
CA THR A 78 -11.68 13.68 20.76
C THR A 78 -11.63 13.25 22.23
N THR A 79 -10.52 13.53 22.92
CA THR A 79 -10.34 13.16 24.34
C THR A 79 -11.22 13.96 25.30
N LEU A 80 -11.65 15.16 24.92
CA LEU A 80 -12.55 16.02 25.70
C LEU A 80 -14.02 15.79 25.36
N SER A 81 -14.32 14.98 24.34
CA SER A 81 -15.68 14.73 23.89
C SER A 81 -16.43 13.82 24.86
N THR A 82 -17.54 14.32 25.40
CA THR A 82 -18.43 13.58 26.30
C THR A 82 -19.21 12.48 25.59
N SER A 83 -19.33 12.55 24.26
CA SER A 83 -20.03 11.56 23.43
C SER A 83 -19.19 10.32 23.13
N ILE A 84 -17.89 10.31 23.45
CA ILE A 84 -16.97 9.24 23.13
C ILE A 84 -16.68 8.44 24.41
N LEU A 85 -17.45 7.36 24.61
CA LEU A 85 -17.53 6.61 25.85
C LEU A 85 -16.24 5.89 26.29
N LEU A 86 -15.28 5.66 25.39
CA LEU A 86 -14.05 4.92 25.69
C LEU A 86 -12.85 5.54 24.98
N TYR A 87 -12.08 6.36 25.70
CA TYR A 87 -10.88 7.08 25.23
C TYR A 87 -9.88 6.25 24.40
N LEU A 88 -9.72 4.96 24.72
CA LEU A 88 -8.71 4.06 24.13
C LEU A 88 -9.29 3.02 23.16
N ALA A 89 -10.59 3.08 22.88
CA ALA A 89 -11.17 2.16 21.92
C ALA A 89 -10.55 2.42 20.55
N ARG A 90 -10.20 1.33 19.84
CA ARG A 90 -9.67 1.37 18.46
C ARG A 90 -10.58 2.20 17.53
N SER A 91 -11.86 2.31 17.88
CA SER A 91 -12.84 3.19 17.26
C SER A 91 -12.43 4.67 17.24
N ASN A 92 -11.76 5.19 18.27
CA ASN A 92 -11.43 6.61 18.35
C ASN A 92 -10.25 7.00 17.46
N ILE A 93 -9.25 6.13 17.38
CA ILE A 93 -8.14 6.28 16.44
C ILE A 93 -8.70 6.30 15.02
N SER A 94 -9.60 5.36 14.70
CA SER A 94 -10.29 5.31 13.41
C SER A 94 -11.11 6.57 13.13
N ILE A 95 -11.83 7.13 14.11
CA ILE A 95 -12.58 8.38 13.97
C ILE A 95 -11.65 9.55 13.62
N VAL A 96 -10.54 9.70 14.32
CA VAL A 96 -9.57 10.79 14.06
C VAL A 96 -8.91 10.60 12.70
N VAL A 97 -8.51 9.38 12.35
CA VAL A 97 -7.92 9.06 11.05
C VAL A 97 -8.91 9.37 9.92
N GLU A 98 -10.16 8.90 10.00
CA GLU A 98 -11.18 9.20 8.98
C GLU A 98 -11.48 10.70 8.90
N LYS A 99 -11.46 11.42 10.02
CA LYS A 99 -11.62 12.88 10.00
C LYS A 99 -10.46 13.55 9.28
N LEU A 100 -9.22 13.16 9.55
CA LEU A 100 -8.03 13.68 8.86
C LEU A 100 -8.07 13.37 7.36
N LEU A 101 -8.46 12.15 6.98
CA LEU A 101 -8.65 11.76 5.58
C LEU A 101 -9.73 12.60 4.90
N SER A 102 -10.87 12.84 5.56
CA SER A 102 -11.96 13.65 5.03
C SER A 102 -11.57 15.10 4.74
N LEU A 103 -10.63 15.63 5.54
CA LEU A 103 -10.14 17.00 5.40
C LEU A 103 -8.96 17.11 4.42
N SER A 104 -8.31 15.99 4.09
CA SER A 104 -7.22 15.90 3.11
C SER A 104 -6.09 16.92 3.34
N LEU A 105 -5.83 17.27 4.61
CA LEU A 105 -4.83 18.28 4.99
C LEU A 105 -3.43 17.66 5.02
N ASP A 106 -2.54 18.11 4.14
CA ASP A 106 -1.14 17.66 4.06
C ASP A 106 -0.97 16.13 3.93
N LEU A 107 -1.93 15.46 3.30
CA LEU A 107 -1.91 14.01 3.05
C LEU A 107 -1.53 13.70 1.59
N PRO A 108 -0.83 12.57 1.33
CA PRO A 108 -0.60 12.08 -0.02
C PRO A 108 -1.92 11.82 -0.74
N LYS A 109 -1.98 12.18 -2.04
CA LYS A 109 -3.19 12.02 -2.88
C LYS A 109 -3.75 10.58 -2.88
N ASN A 110 -2.88 9.58 -2.76
CA ASN A 110 -3.23 8.16 -2.81
C ASN A 110 -3.06 7.45 -1.45
N ILE A 111 -3.10 8.16 -0.33
CA ILE A 111 -2.82 7.57 0.99
C ILE A 111 -3.71 6.35 1.28
N ARG A 112 -4.97 6.32 0.84
CA ARG A 112 -5.89 5.18 1.07
C ARG A 112 -5.43 3.88 0.41
N HIS A 113 -4.62 3.95 -0.64
CA HIS A 113 -4.06 2.79 -1.33
C HIS A 113 -2.62 2.47 -0.89
N ASP A 114 -2.03 3.33 -0.07
CA ASP A 114 -0.70 3.16 0.50
C ASP A 114 -0.83 2.67 1.94
N ALA A 115 -0.66 1.35 2.12
CA ALA A 115 -0.73 0.71 3.42
C ALA A 115 0.34 1.25 4.40
N SER A 116 1.53 1.57 3.89
CA SER A 116 2.64 2.10 4.68
C SER A 116 2.33 3.50 5.20
N ALA A 117 1.89 4.40 4.33
CA ALA A 117 1.49 5.75 4.73
C ALA A 117 0.28 5.75 5.69
N MET A 118 -0.69 4.86 5.48
CA MET A 118 -1.82 4.67 6.41
C MET A 118 -1.37 4.16 7.77
N GLN A 119 -0.39 3.25 7.81
CA GLN A 119 0.19 2.75 9.05
C GLN A 119 0.96 3.87 9.77
N SER A 120 1.76 4.65 9.07
CA SER A 120 2.46 5.83 9.62
C SER A 120 1.49 6.86 10.20
N LEU A 121 0.39 7.17 9.49
CA LEU A 121 -0.64 8.10 9.98
C LEU A 121 -1.32 7.56 11.24
N THR A 122 -1.73 6.29 11.23
CA THR A 122 -2.38 5.62 12.36
C THR A 122 -1.46 5.62 13.57
N HIS A 123 -0.18 5.29 13.38
CA HIS A 123 0.82 5.28 14.43
C HIS A 123 1.06 6.68 15.02
N ALA A 124 1.10 7.72 14.18
CA ALA A 124 1.23 9.10 14.65
C ALA A 124 0.03 9.54 15.52
N VAL A 125 -1.19 9.12 15.16
CA VAL A 125 -2.40 9.37 15.94
C VAL A 125 -2.37 8.59 17.26
N GLU A 126 -2.01 7.31 17.25
CA GLU A 126 -1.83 6.47 18.45
C GLU A 126 -0.82 7.06 19.43
N TYR A 127 0.32 7.51 18.90
CA TYR A 127 1.36 8.17 19.68
C TYR A 127 0.84 9.46 20.33
N ALA A 128 0.09 10.28 19.58
CA ALA A 128 -0.50 11.50 20.10
C ALA A 128 -1.54 11.23 21.22
N PHE A 129 -2.38 10.19 21.09
CA PHE A 129 -3.27 9.75 22.16
C PHE A 129 -2.51 9.29 23.41
N THR A 130 -1.38 8.60 23.22
CA THR A 130 -0.52 8.13 24.30
C THR A 130 0.12 9.31 25.04
N GLN A 131 0.67 10.28 24.31
CA GLN A 131 1.25 11.50 24.89
C GLN A 131 0.21 12.32 25.66
N ARG A 132 -0.97 12.54 25.06
CA ARG A 132 -2.06 13.29 25.70
C ARG A 132 -2.48 12.67 27.03
N ARG A 133 -2.50 11.35 27.13
CA ARG A 133 -2.79 10.62 28.38
C ARG A 133 -1.73 10.88 29.44
N SER A 134 -0.45 10.84 29.05
CA SER A 134 0.66 11.11 29.96
C SER A 134 0.57 12.53 30.53
N ASP A 135 0.16 13.50 29.72
CA ASP A 135 -0.04 14.88 30.16
C ASP A 135 -1.25 15.03 31.10
N MET A 136 -2.35 14.33 30.85
CA MET A 136 -3.56 14.38 31.72
C MET A 136 -3.37 13.74 33.09
N LYS A 137 -2.35 12.89 33.27
CA LYS A 137 -2.03 12.26 34.55
C LYS A 137 -1.21 13.17 35.47
N LYS A 138 -0.61 14.22 34.94
CA LYS A 138 0.14 15.22 35.69
C LYS A 138 -0.79 16.32 36.19
#